data_AF-E2CJH2-F1
#
_entry.id   AF-E2CJH2-F1
#
_cell.length_a   1.000
_cell.length_b   1.000
_cell.length_c   1.000
_cell.angle_alpha   90.00
_cell.angle_beta   90.00
_cell.angle_gamma   90.00
#
_symmetry.space_group_name_H-M   'P 1'
#
loop_
_entity.id
_entity.type
_entity.pdbx_description
1 polymer ?
#
loop_
_entity_poly.entity_id
_entity_poly.type
_entity_poly.pdbx_seq_one_letter_code
_entity_poly.pdbx_strand_id
1 'polypeptide(L)'
;MKQFLVAVALLTGTLGSAHAWSDLERMQAVMQLSNVLASEEPCEFTYNQAKIEAYIEKTVPADDMEFAAELGMMTQGAQYNLGQMTPSTKTAHCAQIRRVAKSYGFSD
;
A
#
# COMPACT_ATOMS: atom_id res chain seq x y z
N MET A 1 35.22 10.73 -54.25
CA MET A 1 35.93 10.59 -52.97
C MET A 1 34.87 10.56 -51.86
N LYS A 2 34.30 9.40 -51.58
CA LYS A 2 34.68 8.43 -50.51
C LYS A 2 34.45 8.99 -49.09
N GLN A 3 33.19 8.83 -48.68
CA GLN A 3 32.65 8.55 -47.33
C GLN A 3 33.42 9.03 -46.10
N PHE A 4 32.75 9.80 -45.24
CA PHE A 4 32.86 9.66 -43.78
C PHE A 4 31.48 9.84 -43.14
N LEU A 5 30.76 8.73 -42.98
CA LEU A 5 29.60 8.63 -42.10
C LEU A 5 30.13 8.35 -40.69
N VAL A 6 30.10 9.35 -39.81
CA VAL A 6 30.33 9.14 -38.37
C VAL A 6 28.97 8.88 -37.74
N ALA A 7 28.63 7.60 -37.56
CA ALA A 7 27.48 7.18 -36.78
C ALA A 7 27.86 7.20 -35.29
N VAL A 8 27.46 8.27 -34.59
CA VAL A 8 27.49 8.31 -33.13
C VAL A 8 26.31 7.49 -32.63
N ALA A 9 26.55 6.22 -32.32
CA ALA A 9 25.58 5.37 -31.65
C ALA A 9 25.39 5.88 -30.21
N LEU A 10 24.33 6.67 -30.00
CA LEU A 10 23.77 6.96 -28.69
C LEU A 10 23.24 5.65 -28.10
N LEU A 11 24.11 4.94 -27.38
CA LEU A 11 23.73 3.89 -26.45
C LEU A 11 23.03 4.55 -25.26
N THR A 12 21.76 4.92 -25.45
CA THR A 12 20.84 5.20 -24.34
C THR A 12 20.54 3.87 -23.66
N GLY A 13 21.47 3.42 -22.84
CA GLY A 13 21.26 2.32 -21.92
C GLY A 13 20.16 2.71 -20.94
N THR A 14 18.92 2.37 -21.25
CA THR A 14 17.84 2.26 -20.26
C THR A 14 18.17 1.05 -19.41
N LEU A 15 19.14 1.19 -18.50
CA LEU A 15 19.20 0.36 -17.31
C LEU A 15 17.86 0.57 -16.62
N GLY A 16 17.01 -0.45 -16.67
CA GLY A 16 15.71 -0.42 -16.00
C GLY A 16 15.94 0.01 -14.57
N SER A 17 15.42 1.17 -14.21
CA SER A 17 15.31 1.56 -12.82
C SER A 17 14.50 0.44 -12.16
N ALA A 18 15.11 -0.31 -11.26
CA ALA A 18 14.33 -0.95 -10.20
C ALA A 18 13.53 0.21 -9.60
N HIS A 19 12.23 0.24 -9.86
CA HIS A 19 11.37 1.30 -9.38
C HIS A 19 11.18 1.10 -7.88
N ALA A 20 12.21 1.44 -7.10
CA ALA A 20 12.04 1.72 -5.70
C ALA A 20 11.03 2.85 -5.61
N TRP A 21 9.87 2.58 -5.02
CA TRP A 21 8.90 3.62 -4.73
C TRP A 21 9.49 4.58 -3.68
N SER A 22 9.12 5.84 -3.76
CA SER A 22 9.56 6.88 -2.82
C SER A 22 9.06 6.61 -1.40
N ASP A 23 9.75 7.19 -0.41
CA ASP A 23 9.30 7.13 0.99
C ASP A 23 7.86 7.66 1.16
N LEU A 24 7.47 8.66 0.37
CA LEU A 24 6.11 9.18 0.39
C LEU A 24 5.09 8.15 -0.10
N GLU A 25 5.39 7.41 -1.18
CA GLU A 25 4.54 6.34 -1.70
C GLU A 25 4.43 5.19 -0.69
N ARG A 26 5.54 4.78 -0.08
CA ARG A 26 5.57 3.78 1.00
C ARG A 26 4.69 4.21 2.17
N MET A 27 4.90 5.42 2.69
CA MET A 27 4.12 5.97 3.80
C MET A 27 2.63 6.03 3.47
N GLN A 28 2.25 6.44 2.25
CA GLN A 28 0.85 6.48 1.84
C GLN A 28 0.23 5.09 1.81
N ALA A 29 0.90 4.10 1.24
CA ALA A 29 0.42 2.72 1.21
C ALA A 29 0.30 2.14 2.62
N VAL A 30 1.30 2.35 3.48
CA VAL A 30 1.28 1.94 4.88
C VAL A 30 0.12 2.57 5.64
N MET A 31 -0.06 3.90 5.55
CA MET A 31 -1.16 4.60 6.23
C MET A 31 -2.54 4.13 5.77
N GLN A 32 -2.72 3.94 4.47
CA GLN A 32 -4.00 3.50 3.93
C GLN A 32 -4.32 2.07 4.35
N LEU A 33 -3.37 1.14 4.18
CA LEU A 33 -3.60 -0.27 4.49
C LEU A 33 -3.71 -0.49 6.01
N SER A 34 -2.86 0.13 6.83
CA SER A 34 -2.92 -0.01 8.29
C SER A 34 -4.28 0.39 8.86
N ASN A 35 -4.90 1.47 8.38
CA ASN A 35 -6.23 1.87 8.83
C ASN A 35 -7.31 0.83 8.48
N VAL A 36 -7.22 0.21 7.32
CA VAL A 36 -8.14 -0.86 6.93
C VAL A 36 -7.94 -2.08 7.82
N LEU A 37 -6.71 -2.59 7.94
CA LEU A 37 -6.39 -3.77 8.76
C LEU A 37 -6.73 -3.57 10.23
N ALA A 38 -6.37 -2.42 10.80
CA ALA A 38 -6.66 -2.10 12.20
C ALA A 38 -8.15 -2.06 12.54
N SER A 39 -9.00 -1.91 11.52
CA SER A 39 -10.46 -1.87 11.69
C SER A 39 -11.11 -3.25 11.75
N GLU A 40 -10.38 -4.33 11.47
CA GLU A 40 -10.97 -5.67 11.36
C GLU A 40 -11.76 -6.05 12.62
N GLU A 41 -11.09 -6.11 13.76
CA GLU A 41 -11.75 -6.46 15.02
C GLU A 41 -12.68 -5.35 15.53
N PRO A 42 -12.27 -4.05 15.63
CA PRO A 42 -13.14 -3.03 16.19
C PRO A 42 -14.43 -2.81 15.40
N CYS A 43 -14.42 -3.04 14.08
CA CYS A 43 -15.59 -2.87 13.21
C CYS A 43 -16.27 -4.17 12.81
N GLU A 44 -15.84 -5.30 13.39
CA GLU A 44 -16.41 -6.64 13.14
C GLU A 44 -16.38 -7.02 11.65
N PHE A 45 -15.29 -6.71 10.98
CA PHE A 45 -15.06 -7.16 9.62
C PHE A 45 -14.37 -8.52 9.60
N THR A 46 -14.54 -9.21 8.49
CA THR A 46 -13.76 -10.41 8.16
C THR A 46 -13.17 -10.18 6.79
N TYR A 47 -11.84 -10.06 6.72
CA TYR A 47 -11.19 -9.76 5.47
C TYR A 47 -10.77 -11.02 4.68
N ASN A 48 -10.85 -10.91 3.36
CA ASN A 48 -10.37 -11.89 2.41
C ASN A 48 -8.84 -11.81 2.31
N GLN A 49 -8.16 -12.76 2.95
CA GLN A 49 -6.71 -12.79 3.03
C GLN A 49 -6.04 -12.85 1.65
N ALA A 50 -6.57 -13.64 0.72
CA ALA A 50 -6.04 -13.74 -0.64
C ALA A 50 -6.13 -12.40 -1.40
N LYS A 51 -7.11 -11.55 -1.06
CA LYS A 51 -7.24 -10.22 -1.67
C LYS A 51 -6.27 -9.21 -1.07
N ILE A 52 -5.96 -9.33 0.23
CA ILE A 52 -4.90 -8.56 0.88
C ILE A 52 -3.54 -8.94 0.28
N GLU A 53 -3.25 -10.23 0.15
CA GLU A 53 -2.02 -10.73 -0.49
C GLU A 53 -1.87 -10.18 -1.92
N ALA A 54 -2.92 -10.33 -2.75
CA ALA A 54 -2.92 -9.80 -4.11
C ALA A 54 -2.77 -8.27 -4.17
N TYR A 55 -3.28 -7.53 -3.19
CA TYR A 55 -3.06 -6.09 -3.09
C TYR A 55 -1.59 -5.77 -2.80
N ILE A 56 -0.97 -6.49 -1.86
CA ILE A 56 0.46 -6.32 -1.53
C ILE A 56 1.32 -6.62 -2.75
N GLU A 57 1.15 -7.77 -3.40
CA GLU A 57 1.92 -8.15 -4.59
C GLU A 57 1.81 -7.14 -5.73
N LYS A 58 0.65 -6.48 -5.86
CA LYS A 58 0.42 -5.46 -6.88
C LYS A 58 1.02 -4.09 -6.52
N THR A 59 1.10 -3.77 -5.23
CA THR A 59 1.33 -2.40 -4.75
C THR A 59 2.73 -2.20 -4.19
N VAL A 60 3.26 -3.18 -3.48
CA VAL A 60 4.53 -3.10 -2.75
C VAL A 60 5.66 -3.66 -3.63
N PRO A 61 6.74 -2.90 -3.88
CA PRO A 61 7.92 -3.44 -4.56
C PRO A 61 8.48 -4.65 -3.82
N ALA A 62 8.83 -5.71 -4.55
CA ALA A 62 9.28 -6.97 -3.95
C ALA A 62 10.63 -6.86 -3.22
N ASP A 63 11.39 -5.79 -3.48
CA ASP A 63 12.66 -5.46 -2.84
C ASP A 63 12.51 -4.47 -1.67
N ASP A 64 11.28 -4.04 -1.33
CA ASP A 64 11.04 -3.22 -0.16
C ASP A 64 11.14 -4.05 1.13
N MET A 65 12.13 -3.72 1.95
CA MET A 65 12.38 -4.40 3.23
C MET A 65 11.79 -3.69 4.45
N GLU A 66 11.21 -2.49 4.28
CA GLU A 66 10.76 -1.61 5.37
C GLU A 66 9.25 -1.71 5.60
N PHE A 67 8.49 -1.91 4.54
CA PHE A 67 7.03 -1.86 4.51
C PHE A 67 6.37 -2.74 5.57
N ALA A 68 6.83 -3.98 5.74
CA ALA A 68 6.22 -4.92 6.68
C ALA A 68 6.34 -4.44 8.13
N ALA A 69 7.51 -3.90 8.52
CA ALA A 69 7.74 -3.40 9.86
C ALA A 69 6.94 -2.10 10.12
N GLU A 70 6.92 -1.19 9.15
CA GLU A 70 6.13 0.04 9.22
C GLU A 70 4.62 -0.23 9.29
N LEU A 71 4.11 -1.14 8.44
CA LEU A 71 2.71 -1.56 8.45
C LEU A 71 2.31 -2.14 9.80
N GLY A 72 3.15 -3.01 10.39
CA GLY A 72 2.89 -3.61 11.70
C GLY A 72 2.82 -2.57 12.81
N MET A 73 3.73 -1.61 12.84
CA MET A 73 3.76 -0.53 13.82
C MET A 73 2.53 0.39 13.68
N MET A 74 2.21 0.79 12.44
CA MET A 74 1.09 1.68 12.16
C MET A 74 -0.26 1.02 12.42
N THR A 75 -0.39 -0.28 12.14
CA THR A 75 -1.61 -1.06 12.42
C THR A 75 -1.87 -1.12 13.93
N GLN A 76 -0.84 -1.41 14.73
CA GLN A 76 -0.97 -1.43 16.20
C GLN A 76 -1.36 -0.05 16.77
N GLY A 77 -0.73 1.03 16.29
CA GLY A 77 -1.09 2.39 16.68
C GLY A 77 -2.53 2.76 16.30
N ALA A 78 -2.96 2.38 15.10
CA ALA A 78 -4.33 2.60 14.65
C ALA A 78 -5.35 1.80 15.46
N GLN A 79 -5.06 0.54 15.83
CA GLN A 79 -5.92 -0.27 16.70
C GLN A 79 -6.11 0.38 18.07
N TYR A 80 -5.03 0.87 18.68
CA TYR A 80 -5.10 1.61 19.94
C TYR A 80 -6.02 2.83 19.81
N ASN A 81 -5.84 3.66 18.79
CA ASN A 81 -6.65 4.85 18.55
C ASN A 81 -8.13 4.51 18.31
N LEU A 82 -8.41 3.44 17.56
CA LEU A 82 -9.78 2.96 17.30
C LEU A 82 -10.48 2.52 18.58
N GLY A 83 -9.76 1.88 19.49
CA GLY A 83 -10.28 1.48 20.81
C GLY A 83 -10.69 2.67 21.69
N GLN A 84 -10.13 3.86 21.45
CA GLN A 84 -10.45 5.08 22.21
C GLN A 84 -11.56 5.92 21.57
N MET A 85 -12.09 5.54 20.41
CA MET A 85 -13.11 6.32 19.71
C MET A 85 -14.46 6.31 20.45
N THR A 86 -15.15 7.45 20.42
CA THR A 86 -16.56 7.49 20.82
C THR A 86 -17.41 6.61 19.89
N PRO A 87 -18.58 6.13 20.33
CA PRO A 87 -19.45 5.29 19.48
C PRO A 87 -19.79 5.92 18.13
N SER A 88 -20.09 7.22 18.08
CA SER A 88 -20.43 7.92 16.84
C SER A 88 -19.23 8.02 15.90
N THR A 89 -18.05 8.37 16.42
CA THR A 89 -16.81 8.41 15.62
C THR A 89 -16.48 7.05 15.06
N LYS A 90 -16.56 6.01 15.91
CA LYS A 90 -16.33 4.62 15.50
C LYS A 90 -17.31 4.18 14.42
N THR A 91 -18.59 4.54 14.53
CA THR A 91 -19.61 4.25 13.51
C THR A 91 -19.25 4.87 12.16
N ALA A 92 -18.87 6.16 12.14
CA ALA A 92 -18.48 6.86 10.91
C ALA A 92 -17.22 6.24 10.28
N HIS A 93 -16.21 5.95 11.10
CA HIS A 93 -14.99 5.27 10.69
C HIS A 93 -15.29 3.91 10.05
N CYS A 94 -16.01 3.04 10.77
CA CYS A 94 -16.35 1.70 10.27
C CYS A 94 -17.19 1.76 9.00
N ALA A 95 -18.15 2.70 8.89
CA ALA A 95 -18.92 2.87 7.67
C ALA A 95 -18.04 3.20 6.46
N GLN A 96 -17.05 4.08 6.63
CA GLN A 96 -16.13 4.44 5.56
C GLN A 96 -15.14 3.30 5.23
N ILE A 97 -14.54 2.65 6.23
CA ILE A 97 -13.63 1.53 5.99
C ILE A 97 -14.34 0.38 5.30
N ARG A 98 -15.60 0.08 5.65
CA ARG A 98 -16.40 -0.93 4.93
C ARG A 98 -16.49 -0.62 3.43
N ARG A 99 -16.71 0.65 3.05
CA ARG A 99 -16.77 1.07 1.63
C ARG A 99 -15.42 0.90 0.94
N VAL A 100 -14.33 1.23 1.63
CA VAL A 100 -12.96 1.07 1.12
C VAL A 100 -12.62 -0.41 0.94
N ALA A 101 -12.86 -1.24 1.96
CA ALA A 101 -12.61 -2.68 1.92
C ALA A 101 -13.36 -3.34 0.75
N LYS A 102 -14.65 -3.00 0.55
CA LYS A 102 -15.43 -3.45 -0.62
C LYS A 102 -14.80 -3.02 -1.95
N SER A 103 -14.30 -1.78 -2.05
CA SER A 103 -13.69 -1.28 -3.28
C SER A 103 -12.41 -2.03 -3.69
N TYR A 104 -11.68 -2.58 -2.71
CA TYR A 104 -10.51 -3.42 -2.94
C TYR A 104 -10.83 -4.93 -2.96
N GLY A 105 -12.08 -5.30 -2.71
CA GLY A 105 -12.51 -6.70 -2.61
C GLY A 105 -12.04 -7.42 -1.35
N PHE A 106 -11.64 -6.68 -0.30
CA PHE A 106 -11.24 -7.26 0.97
C PHE A 106 -12.43 -7.80 1.77
N SER A 107 -13.63 -7.33 1.51
CA SER A 107 -14.85 -7.86 2.13
C SER A 107 -16.06 -7.69 1.21
N ASP A 108 -17.11 -8.48 1.47
CA ASP A 108 -18.37 -8.50 0.71
C ASP A 108 -19.21 -7.22 0.89
#